data_AF-A0A822Z7V8-F1
#
_entry.id   AF-A0A822Z7V8-F1
#
_cell.length_a   1.000
_cell.length_b   1.000
_cell.length_c   1.000
_cell.angle_alpha   90.00
_cell.angle_beta   90.00
_cell.angle_gamma   90.00
#
_symmetry.space_group_name_H-M   'P 1'
#
loop_
_entity.id
_entity.type
_entity.pdbx_description
1 polymer ?
#
loop_
_entity_poly.entity_id
_entity_poly.type
_entity_poly.pdbx_seq_one_letter_code
_entity_poly.pdbx_strand_id
1 'polypeptide(L)'
;MTGQALSWFQWIHRNWQLFTWKNLTIAIEERFGPSSFVNHEASLFKLTQTSTVSEYQSQFETISIRIDGLPATTILNCFLLGLKPEIQRELS
;
A
#
# COMPACT_ATOMS: atom_id res chain seq x y z
N MET A 1 -15.92 19.98 -15.49
CA MET A 1 -15.05 19.94 -14.29
C MET A 1 -15.28 21.22 -13.50
N THR A 2 -15.91 21.16 -12.33
CA THR A 2 -16.22 22.35 -11.51
C THR A 2 -15.65 22.19 -10.10
N GLY A 3 -15.09 23.25 -9.52
CA GLY A 3 -14.50 23.24 -8.17
C GLY A 3 -12.97 23.05 -8.14
N GLN A 4 -12.44 22.61 -6.98
CA GLN A 4 -11.00 22.53 -6.67
C GLN A 4 -10.15 21.77 -7.70
N ALA A 5 -10.73 20.77 -8.39
CA ALA A 5 -10.05 20.02 -9.45
C ALA A 5 -9.70 20.90 -10.66
N LEU A 6 -10.54 21.89 -11.00
CA LEU A 6 -10.27 22.82 -12.10
C LEU A 6 -9.14 23.80 -11.74
N SER A 7 -9.15 24.33 -10.51
CA SER A 7 -8.08 25.21 -10.02
C SER A 7 -6.72 24.50 -9.97
N TRP A 8 -6.71 23.22 -9.57
CA TRP A 8 -5.49 22.40 -9.61
C TRP A 8 -5.01 22.13 -11.04
N PHE A 9 -5.92 21.75 -11.95
CA PHE A 9 -5.56 21.51 -13.34
C PHE A 9 -4.95 22.77 -13.99
N GLN A 10 -5.52 23.95 -13.72
CA GLN A 10 -4.97 25.22 -14.18
C GLN A 10 -3.59 25.53 -13.58
N TRP A 11 -3.38 25.20 -12.30
CA TRP A 11 -2.10 25.36 -11.63
C TRP A 11 -1.02 24.42 -12.19
N ILE A 12 -1.30 23.13 -12.36
CA ILE A 12 -0.33 22.15 -12.87
C ILE A 12 -0.01 22.39 -14.36
N HIS A 13 -1.01 22.80 -15.15
CA HIS A 13 -0.80 23.20 -16.53
C HIS A 13 0.14 24.42 -16.63
N ARG A 14 0.02 25.38 -15.70
CA ARG A 14 0.85 26.60 -15.68
C ARG A 14 2.26 26.37 -15.13
N ASN A 15 2.44 25.46 -14.17
CA ASN A 15 3.72 25.24 -13.48
C ASN A 15 4.55 24.09 -14.06
N TRP A 16 3.92 23.03 -14.54
CA TRP A 16 4.60 21.78 -14.89
C TRP A 16 4.58 21.46 -16.39
N GLN A 17 3.97 22.31 -17.23
CA GLN A 17 3.84 22.11 -18.68
C GLN A 17 3.64 20.61 -19.00
N LEU A 18 2.47 20.06 -18.69
CA LEU A 18 2.21 18.62 -18.88
C LEU A 18 2.33 18.26 -20.37
N PHE A 19 3.54 17.88 -20.81
CA PHE A 19 3.86 17.70 -22.23
C PHE A 19 3.30 16.41 -22.82
N THR A 20 2.86 15.47 -21.98
CA THR A 20 2.35 14.18 -22.43
C THR A 20 1.13 13.75 -21.65
N TRP A 21 0.23 13.03 -22.33
CA TRP A 21 -0.94 12.39 -21.73
C TRP A 21 -0.56 11.49 -20.55
N LYS A 22 0.58 10.79 -20.65
CA LYS A 22 1.11 9.92 -19.59
C LYS A 22 1.35 10.67 -18.27
N ASN A 23 1.98 11.84 -18.31
CA ASN A 23 2.26 12.63 -17.12
C ASN A 23 0.99 13.22 -16.50
N LEU A 24 0.00 13.56 -17.34
CA LEU A 24 -1.30 14.01 -16.87
C LEU A 24 -2.04 12.88 -16.14
N THR A 25 -2.06 11.67 -16.68
CA THR A 25 -2.70 10.51 -16.04
C THR A 25 -2.07 10.20 -14.68
N ILE A 26 -0.74 10.19 -14.58
CA ILE A 26 -0.02 9.99 -13.30
C ILE A 26 -0.40 11.06 -12.28
N ALA A 27 -0.36 12.34 -12.66
CA ALA A 27 -0.67 13.43 -11.74
C ALA A 27 -2.15 13.41 -11.27
N ILE A 28 -3.06 12.96 -12.13
CA ILE A 28 -4.48 12.78 -11.78
C ILE A 28 -4.65 11.58 -10.84
N GLU A 29 -3.99 10.45 -11.10
CA GLU A 29 -3.99 9.27 -10.23
C GLU A 29 -3.38 9.57 -8.85
N GLU A 30 -2.29 10.33 -8.79
CA GLU A 30 -1.65 10.74 -7.52
C GLU A 30 -2.57 11.61 -6.65
N ARG A 31 -3.36 12.49 -7.25
CA ARG A 31 -4.16 13.47 -6.50
C ARG A 31 -5.62 13.06 -6.29
N PHE A 32 -6.20 12.33 -7.22
CA PHE A 32 -7.62 11.99 -7.24
C PHE A 32 -7.90 10.50 -7.41
N GLY A 33 -6.88 9.68 -7.68
CA GLY A 33 -7.02 8.23 -7.64
C GLY A 33 -7.33 7.75 -6.22
N PRO A 34 -8.03 6.60 -6.06
CA PRO A 34 -7.98 5.89 -4.79
C PRO A 34 -6.52 5.59 -4.55
N SER A 35 -5.92 6.21 -3.54
CA SER A 35 -4.48 6.24 -3.38
C SER A 35 -3.86 4.85 -3.59
N SER A 36 -3.15 4.66 -4.70
CA SER A 36 -2.17 3.58 -4.84
C SER A 36 -1.07 3.70 -3.77
N PHE A 37 -1.12 4.77 -2.97
CA PHE A 37 -0.43 4.99 -1.71
C PHE A 37 -0.91 4.12 -0.54
N VAL A 38 -1.69 3.07 -0.75
CA VAL A 38 -1.60 1.92 0.17
C VAL A 38 -0.36 1.16 -0.28
N ASN A 39 0.79 1.53 0.28
CA ASN A 39 1.97 0.68 0.16
C ASN A 39 1.62 -0.64 0.85
N HIS A 40 1.15 -1.61 0.06
CA HIS A 40 0.70 -2.91 0.55
C HIS A 40 1.86 -3.63 1.25
N GLU A 41 3.10 -3.43 0.79
CA GLU A 41 4.30 -3.90 1.48
C GLU A 41 4.44 -3.24 2.85
N ALA A 42 4.31 -1.92 2.96
CA ALA A 42 4.35 -1.22 4.26
C ALA A 42 3.18 -1.63 5.18
N SER A 43 2.03 -2.00 4.61
CA SER A 43 0.88 -2.52 5.36
C SER A 43 1.16 -3.92 5.87
N LEU A 44 1.83 -4.76 5.07
CA LEU A 44 2.29 -6.09 5.46
C LEU A 44 3.37 -6.01 6.56
N PHE A 45 4.35 -5.12 6.42
CA PHE A 45 5.41 -4.90 7.41
C PHE A 45 4.90 -4.35 8.76
N LYS A 46 3.77 -3.63 8.74
CA LYS A 46 3.14 -3.09 9.96
C LYS A 46 2.07 -4.01 10.52
N LEU A 47 1.71 -5.08 9.82
CA LEU A 47 0.68 -6.01 10.29
C LEU A 47 1.19 -6.73 11.53
N THR A 48 0.44 -6.66 12.61
CA THR A 48 0.75 -7.33 13.87
C THR A 48 -0.49 -8.03 14.39
N GLN A 49 -0.29 -9.18 15.03
CA GLN A 49 -1.36 -9.98 15.59
C GLN A 49 -1.90 -9.31 16.87
N THR A 50 -3.10 -8.75 16.79
CA THR A 50 -3.80 -8.15 17.93
C THR A 50 -4.71 -9.16 18.64
N SER A 51 -5.40 -9.98 17.86
CA SER A 51 -6.43 -10.94 18.28
C SER A 51 -5.89 -12.38 18.17
N THR A 52 -6.61 -13.25 17.46
CA THR A 52 -6.28 -14.65 17.22
C THR A 52 -5.31 -14.80 16.03
N VAL A 53 -4.60 -15.93 15.99
CA VAL A 53 -3.71 -16.27 14.88
C VAL A 53 -4.49 -16.42 13.56
N SER A 54 -5.69 -17.01 13.61
CA SER A 54 -6.53 -17.22 12.43
C SER A 54 -6.98 -15.89 11.80
N GLU A 55 -7.35 -14.91 12.63
CA GLU A 55 -7.74 -13.59 12.15
C GLU A 55 -6.54 -12.82 11.56
N TYR A 56 -5.37 -12.92 12.19
CA TYR A 56 -4.13 -12.37 11.67
C TYR A 56 -3.74 -13.00 10.31
N GLN A 57 -3.84 -14.32 10.20
CA GLN A 57 -3.56 -15.05 8.96
C GLN A 57 -4.46 -14.58 7.81
N SER A 58 -5.77 -14.46 8.06
CA SER A 58 -6.73 -14.01 7.04
C SER A 58 -6.42 -12.58 6.54
N GLN A 59 -6.02 -11.68 7.45
CA GLN A 59 -5.60 -10.33 7.09
C GLN A 59 -4.29 -10.35 6.29
N PHE A 60 -3.32 -11.17 6.71
CA PHE A 60 -2.03 -11.32 6.02
C PHE A 60 -2.21 -11.83 4.59
N GLU A 61 -3.06 -12.85 4.38
CA GLU A 61 -3.38 -13.40 3.06
C GLU A 61 -4.06 -12.36 2.16
N THR A 62 -5.02 -11.60 2.70
CA THR A 62 -5.73 -10.55 1.96
C THR A 62 -4.79 -9.45 1.45
N ILE A 63 -3.79 -9.08 2.24
CA ILE A 63 -2.78 -8.08 1.86
C ILE A 63 -1.77 -8.69 0.88
N SER A 64 -1.35 -9.94 1.12
CA SER A 64 -0.35 -10.63 0.31
C SER A 64 -0.80 -10.87 -1.14
N ILE A 65 -2.08 -11.16 -1.37
CA ILE A 65 -2.66 -11.31 -2.72
C ILE A 65 -2.48 -10.04 -3.58
N ARG A 66 -2.37 -8.87 -2.94
CA ARG A 66 -2.23 -7.56 -3.60
C ARG A 66 -0.78 -7.14 -3.80
N ILE A 67 0.18 -7.92 -3.30
CA ILE A 67 1.61 -7.64 -3.46
C ILE A 67 2.16 -8.57 -4.55
N ASP A 68 2.88 -7.99 -5.50
CA ASP A 68 3.58 -8.73 -6.56
C ASP A 68 5.09 -8.53 -6.42
N GLY A 69 5.87 -9.61 -6.61
CA GLY A 69 7.34 -9.55 -6.65
C GLY A 69 8.12 -9.65 -5.32
N LEU A 70 7.47 -9.88 -4.17
CA LEU A 70 8.19 -10.13 -2.91
C LEU A 70 8.76 -11.56 -2.83
N PRO A 71 10.02 -11.76 -2.37
CA PRO A 71 10.56 -13.09 -2.13
C PRO A 71 9.75 -13.85 -1.07
N ALA A 72 9.53 -15.14 -1.28
CA ALA A 72 8.81 -16.00 -0.33
C ALA A 72 9.43 -16.00 1.08
N THR A 73 10.76 -15.90 1.17
CA THR A 73 11.49 -15.78 2.44
C THR A 73 11.17 -14.47 3.17
N THR A 74 11.04 -13.37 2.44
CA THR A 74 10.66 -12.07 3.01
C THR A 74 9.22 -12.09 3.53
N ILE A 75 8.29 -12.68 2.77
CA ILE A 75 6.89 -12.85 3.18
C ILE A 75 6.81 -13.68 4.46
N LEU A 76 7.51 -14.81 4.52
CA LEU A 76 7.54 -15.68 5.70
C LEU A 76 8.13 -14.96 6.92
N ASN A 77 9.24 -14.24 6.75
CA ASN A 77 9.83 -13.46 7.84
C ASN A 77 8.88 -12.37 8.35
N CYS A 78 8.15 -11.68 7.46
CA CYS A 78 7.15 -10.70 7.86
C CYS A 78 6.02 -11.35 8.66
N PHE A 79 5.55 -12.52 8.22
CA PHE A 79 4.51 -13.25 8.92
C PHE A 79 4.94 -13.59 10.35
N LEU A 80 6.15 -14.12 10.54
CA LEU A 80 6.69 -14.49 11.85
C LEU A 80 6.89 -13.26 12.74
N LEU A 81 7.46 -12.17 12.20
CA LEU A 81 7.70 -10.93 12.95
C LEU A 81 6.42 -10.23 13.42
N GLY A 82 5.32 -10.40 12.69
CA GLY A 82 4.02 -9.85 13.08
C GLY A 82 3.25 -10.68 14.11
N LEU A 83 3.66 -11.91 14.43
CA LEU A 83 3.04 -12.72 15.48
C LEU A 83 3.30 -12.16 16.89
N LYS A 84 2.46 -12.54 17.86
CA LYS A 84 2.69 -12.17 19.26
C LYS A 84 4.01 -12.75 19.79
N PRO A 85 4.75 -12.03 20.66
CA PRO A 85 6.04 -12.49 21.20
C PRO A 85 5.97 -13.84 21.92
N GLU A 86 4.83 -14.16 22.55
CA GLU A 86 4.57 -15.45 23.18
C GLU A 86 4.60 -16.62 22.17
N ILE A 87 4.05 -16.42 20.98
CA ILE A 87 4.01 -17.43 19.91
C ILE A 87 5.36 -17.49 19.18
N GLN A 88 6.00 -16.33 18.96
CA GLN A 88 7.34 -16.28 18.38
C GLN A 88 8.35 -17.09 19.20
N ARG A 89 8.21 -17.11 20.53
CA ARG A 89 9.08 -17.86 21.43
C ARG A 89 8.89 -19.37 21.34
N GLU A 90 7.68 -19.84 21.03
CA GLU A 90 7.39 -21.27 20.84
C GLU A 90 7.86 -21.80 19.48
N LEU A 91 8.03 -20.91 18.50
CA LEU A 91 8.49 -21.23 17.14
C LEU A 91 10.01 -21.11 16.96
N SER A 92 10.74 -20.64 17.99
CA SER A 92 12.19 -20.41 17.95
C SER A 92 13.02 -21.60 18.44
#